data_AF-A0A9X7A5B8-F1
#
_entry.id   AF-A0A9X7A5B8-F1
#
_cell.length_a   1.000
_cell.length_b   1.000
_cell.length_c   1.000
_cell.angle_alpha   90.00
_cell.angle_beta   90.00
_cell.angle_gamma   90.00
#
_symmetry.space_group_name_H-M   'P 1'
#
loop_
_entity.id
_entity.type
_entity.pdbx_description
1 polymer ?
#
loop_
_entity_poly.entity_id
_entity_poly.type
_entity_poly.pdbx_seq_one_letter_code
_entity_poly.pdbx_strand_id
1 'polypeptide(L)' 'MHYKLVLRIIKYSIFWTILFLITAMYLPDSLNISEQVSKWILELVSIIVFILNYEKWKQLLISLPIGMVLVILLIILFDS' A
#
# COMPACT_ATOMS: atom_id res chain seq x y z
N MET A 1 7.41 22.50 11.10
CA MET A 1 6.59 22.30 9.87
C MET A 1 6.90 20.97 9.17
N HIS A 2 8.17 20.53 9.11
CA HIS A 2 8.57 19.27 8.48
C HIS A 2 8.08 18.00 9.18
N TYR A 3 7.99 17.97 10.50
CA TYR A 3 7.51 16.81 11.25
C TYR A 3 6.08 16.36 10.85
N LYS A 4 5.18 17.30 10.60
CA LYS A 4 3.81 17.01 10.12
C LYS A 4 3.81 16.37 8.73
N LEU A 5 4.77 16.70 7.88
CA LEU A 5 4.91 16.12 6.55
C LEU A 5 5.44 14.69 6.65
N VAL A 6 6.48 14.49 7.46
CA VAL A 6 7.07 13.16 7.71
C VAL A 6 6.04 12.20 8.29
N LEU A 7 5.28 12.61 9.30
CA LEU A 7 4.22 11.78 9.88
C LEU A 7 3.15 11.37 8.86
N ARG A 8 2.80 12.25 7.91
CA ARG A 8 1.84 11.90 6.85
C ARG A 8 2.43 10.88 5.89
N ILE A 9 3.69 11.03 5.49
CA ILE A 9 4.36 10.05 4.64
C ILE A 9 4.38 8.69 5.35
N ILE A 10 4.80 8.62 6.61
CA ILE A 10 4.80 7.38 7.39
C ILE A 10 3.41 6.76 7.44
N LYS A 11 2.37 7.55 7.74
CA LYS A 11 0.98 7.07 7.78
C LYS A 11 0.56 6.48 6.43
N TYR A 12 0.82 7.17 5.33
CA TYR A 12 0.47 6.67 4.00
C TYR A 12 1.32 5.46 3.60
N SER A 13 2.60 5.40 3.99
CA SER A 13 3.47 4.26 3.72
C SER A 13 2.96 3.00 4.40
N ILE A 14 2.57 3.11 5.69
CA ILE A 14 1.97 2.00 6.44
C ILE A 14 0.67 1.54 5.76
N PHE A 15 -0.18 2.48 5.34
CA PHE A 15 -1.41 2.16 4.60
C PHE A 15 -1.11 1.37 3.32
N TRP A 16 -0.14 1.82 2.51
CA TRP A 16 0.29 1.12 1.30
C TRP A 16 0.85 -0.27 1.61
N THR A 17 1.69 -0.41 2.63
CA THR A 17 2.22 -1.70 3.06
C THR A 17 1.10 -2.68 3.38
N ILE A 18 0.11 -2.27 4.17
CA ILE A 18 -1.03 -3.11 4.52
C ILE A 18 -1.85 -3.48 3.28
N LEU A 19 -2.15 -2.51 2.42
CA LEU A 19 -2.94 -2.75 1.22
C LEU A 19 -2.24 -3.73 0.27
N PHE A 20 -0.94 -3.57 0.07
CA PHE A 20 -0.13 -4.48 -0.74
C PHE A 20 -0.06 -5.88 -0.11
N LEU A 21 0.12 -5.99 1.20
CA LEU A 21 0.19 -7.29 1.87
C LEU A 21 -1.15 -8.05 1.76
N ILE A 22 -2.27 -7.33 1.93
CA ILE A 22 -3.60 -7.92 1.76
C ILE A 22 -3.84 -8.35 0.31
N THR A 23 -3.46 -7.53 -0.66
CA THR A 23 -3.71 -7.81 -2.09
C THR A 23 -2.75 -8.81 -2.72
N ALA A 24 -1.51 -8.89 -2.23
CA ALA A 24 -0.49 -9.79 -2.74
C ALA A 24 -0.53 -11.18 -2.10
N MET A 25 -0.86 -11.28 -0.80
CA MET A 25 -0.83 -12.56 -0.07
C MET A 25 -2.23 -12.96 0.40
N TYR A 26 -2.91 -12.10 1.16
CA TYR A 26 -4.14 -12.51 1.85
C TYR A 26 -5.30 -12.81 0.89
N LEU A 27 -5.60 -11.91 -0.05
CA LEU A 27 -6.69 -12.07 -1.01
C LEU A 27 -6.54 -13.34 -1.88
N PRO A 28 -5.39 -13.58 -2.55
CA PRO A 28 -5.23 -14.80 -3.34
C PRO A 28 -5.19 -16.07 -2.48
N ASP A 29 -4.40 -16.08 -1.40
CA ASP A 29 -4.14 -17.32 -0.66
C ASP A 29 -5.26 -17.71 0.31
N SER A 30 -5.86 -16.72 1.00
CA SER A 30 -6.86 -17.01 2.05
C SER A 30 -8.30 -16.97 1.56
N LEU A 31 -8.59 -16.13 0.55
CA LEU A 31 -9.95 -15.99 0.00
C LEU A 31 -10.13 -16.71 -1.34
N ASN A 32 -9.07 -17.36 -1.84
CA ASN A 32 -9.05 -18.08 -3.12
C ASN A 32 -9.54 -17.20 -4.29
N ILE A 33 -9.25 -15.90 -4.21
CA ILE A 33 -9.60 -14.92 -5.24
C ILE A 33 -8.50 -14.95 -6.30
N SER A 34 -8.87 -14.87 -7.58
CA SER A 34 -7.87 -14.87 -8.64
C SER A 34 -6.93 -13.67 -8.49
N GLU A 35 -5.64 -13.87 -8.76
CA GLU A 35 -4.63 -12.79 -8.74
C GLU A 35 -5.06 -11.57 -9.56
N GLN A 36 -5.77 -11.81 -10.66
CA GLN A 36 -6.30 -10.75 -11.51
C GLN A 36 -7.31 -9.88 -10.76
N VAL A 37 -8.25 -10.48 -10.03
CA VAL A 37 -9.23 -9.74 -9.24
C VAL A 37 -8.54 -8.99 -8.09
N SER A 38 -7.54 -9.59 -7.45
CA SER A 38 -6.74 -8.89 -6.41
C SER A 38 -6.03 -7.65 -6.96
N LYS A 39 -5.48 -7.73 -8.19
CA LYS A 39 -4.89 -6.57 -8.89
C LYS A 39 -5.93 -5.48 -9.16
N TRP A 40 -7.12 -5.85 -9.65
CA TRP A 40 -8.22 -4.90 -9.84
C TRP A 40 -8.63 -4.22 -8.53
N ILE A 41 -8.72 -4.97 -7.43
CA ILE A 41 -9.04 -4.41 -6.12
C ILE A 41 -7.96 -3.42 -5.68
N LEU A 42 -6.69 -3.79 -5.82
CA LEU A 42 -5.57 -2.91 -5.49
C LEU A 42 -5.65 -1.60 -6.28
N GLU A 43 -5.86 -1.67 -7.60
CA GLU A 43 -5.97 -0.50 -8.47
C GLU A 43 -7.17 0.39 -8.11
N LEU A 44 -8.35 -0.20 -7.90
CA LEU A 44 -9.56 0.55 -7.54
C LEU A 44 -9.40 1.27 -6.20
N VAL A 45 -8.91 0.57 -5.17
CA VAL A 45 -8.66 1.17 -3.86
C VAL A 45 -7.60 2.27 -3.95
N SER A 46 -6.55 2.05 -4.73
CA SER A 46 -5.50 3.04 -4.98
C SER A 46 -6.06 4.32 -5.58
N ILE A 47 -6.86 4.21 -6.64
CA ILE A 47 -7.49 5.35 -7.33
C ILE A 47 -8.40 6.10 -6.36
N ILE A 48 -9.25 5.41 -5.61
CA ILE A 48 -10.16 6.02 -4.63
C ILE A 48 -9.37 6.82 -3.59
N VAL A 49 -8.29 6.25 -3.04
CA VAL A 49 -7.45 6.92 -2.05
C VAL A 49 -6.78 8.17 -2.63
N PHE A 50 -6.31 8.10 -3.88
CA PHE A 50 -5.74 9.24 -4.60
C PHE A 50 -6.77 10.36 -4.82
N ILE A 51 -8.01 10.02 -5.20
CA ILE A 51 -9.09 11.00 -5.39
C ILE A 51 -9.44 11.67 -4.06
N LEU A 52 -9.67 10.89 -3.00
CA LEU A 52 -10.06 11.41 -1.68
C LEU A 52 -8.97 12.29 -1.04
N ASN A 53 -7.70 12.03 -1.36
CA ASN A 53 -6.56 12.76 -0.82
C ASN A 53 -5.85 13.59 -1.89
N TYR A 54 -6.59 14.05 -2.91
CA TYR A 54 -6.06 14.81 -4.05
C TYR A 54 -5.12 15.94 -3.63
N GLU A 55 -5.45 16.72 -2.59
CA GLU A 55 -4.60 17.84 -2.12
C GLU A 55 -3.19 17.41 -1.65
N LYS A 56 -3.03 16.13 -1.28
CA LYS A 56 -1.80 15.56 -0.71
C LYS A 56 -1.19 14.49 -1.63
N TRP A 57 -1.57 14.47 -2.91
CA TRP A 57 -1.15 13.47 -3.90
C TRP A 57 0.37 13.24 -3.94
N LYS A 58 1.18 14.30 -3.77
CA LYS A 58 2.66 14.19 -3.73
C LYS A 58 3.15 13.31 -2.57
N GLN A 59 2.54 13.43 -1.40
CA GLN A 59 2.90 12.63 -0.22
C GLN A 59 2.50 11.17 -0.43
N LEU A 60 1.34 10.93 -1.04
CA LEU A 60 0.88 9.60 -1.41
C LEU A 60 1.82 8.92 -2.41
N LEU A 61 2.25 9.64 -3.46
CA LEU A 61 3.19 9.11 -4.44
C LEU A 61 4.54 8.73 -3.82
N ILE A 62 5.08 9.56 -2.92
CA ILE A 62 6.34 9.26 -2.23
C ILE A 62 6.19 8.06 -1.30
N SER A 63 5.04 7.93 -0.64
CA SER A 63 4.79 6.85 0.30
C SER A 63 4.61 5.47 -0.35
N LEU A 64 4.22 5.42 -1.62
CA LEU A 64 3.97 4.18 -2.37
C LEU A 64 5.23 3.31 -2.52
N PRO A 65 6.38 3.82 -3.04
CA PRO A 65 7.61 3.03 -3.11
C PRO A 65 8.15 2.64 -1.73
N ILE A 66 7.95 3.50 -0.71
CA ILE A 66 8.31 3.15 0.68
C ILE A 66 7.47 1.95 1.15
N GLY A 67 6.16 1.98 0.88
CA GLY A 67 5.26 0.87 1.18
C GLY A 67 5.68 -0.44 0.50
N MET A 68 6.07 -0.38 -0.77
CA MET A 68 6.58 -1.54 -1.52
C MET A 68 7.85 -2.12 -0.90
N VAL A 69 8.83 -1.28 -0.58
CA VAL A 69 10.09 -1.72 0.06
C VAL A 69 9.79 -2.39 1.40
N LEU A 70 8.89 -1.82 2.21
CA LEU A 70 8.49 -2.43 3.49
C LEU A 70 7.84 -3.80 3.30
N VAL A 71 6.98 -3.98 2.28
CA VAL A 71 6.37 -5.29 1.99
C VAL A 71 7.42 -6.31 1.59
N ILE A 72 8.34 -5.94 0.70
CA ILE A 72 9.44 -6.83 0.29
C ILE A 72 10.26 -7.26 1.51
N LEU A 73 10.59 -6.32 2.40
CA LEU A 73 11.30 -6.62 3.64
C LEU A 73 10.51 -7.56 4.56
N LEU A 74 9.20 -7.35 4.69
CA LEU A 74 8.33 -8.23 5.50
C LEU A 74 8.25 -9.64 4.91
N ILE A 75 8.08 -9.76 3.59
CA ILE A 75 8.07 -11.07 2.92
C ILE A 75 9.40 -11.78 3.18
N ILE A 76 10.54 -11.13 2.92
CA ILE A 76 11.86 -11.74 3.13
C ILE A 76 12.07 -12.17 4.60
N LEU A 77 11.60 -11.37 5.57
CA LEU A 77 11.79 -11.63 6.99
C LEU A 77 10.92 -12.78 7.53
N PHE A 78 9.72 -12.95 7.00
CA PHE A 78 8.73 -13.90 7.51
C PHE A 78 8.59 -15.16 6.64
N ASP A 79 9.13 -15.16 5.43
CA ASP A 79 9.19 -16.33 4.53
C ASP A 79 10.54 -17.09 4.63
N SER A 80 11.45 -16.63 5.52
CA SER A 80 12.70 -17.30 5.90
C SER A 80 12.58 -18.04 7.23
#